data_AF-A0A8J5I0J7-F1
#
_entry.id   AF-A0A8J5I0J7-F1
#
_cell.length_a   1.000
_cell.length_b   1.000
_cell.length_c   1.000
_cell.angle_alpha   90.00
_cell.angle_beta   90.00
_cell.angle_gamma   90.00
#
_symmetry.space_group_name_H-M   'P 1'
#
loop_
_entity.id
_entity.type
_entity.pdbx_description
1 polymer ?
#
loop_
_entity_poly.entity_id
_entity_poly.type
_entity_poly.pdbx_seq_one_letter_code
_entity_poly.pdbx_strand_id
1 'polypeptide(L)'
;MLHFSIFFSYREVRSSTLEKSLSSLGVDKLSRDEVQKLPWESLETKIGNWIHHMRIAVKLLFAWEQELCNQIFEGVGSVKNQCFSEITASSMMVLVSFGEAIAKSKRSPEKLFVLLDMYEVMHELQPEIESIFEGKACSGMRNSAFTLTRHLAQTAQETFGDFQEAVEKDASKTFIADGTVHPLTSYVINYVKFLFEYVSSFLL
;
A
#
# COMPACT_ATOMS: atom_id res chain seq x y z
N MET A 1 -22.50 -16.36 -28.87
CA MET A 1 -23.24 -16.77 -27.64
C MET A 1 -22.35 -17.60 -26.71
N LEU A 2 -21.72 -18.70 -27.16
CA LEU A 2 -20.80 -19.53 -26.36
C LEU A 2 -19.60 -18.76 -25.76
N HIS A 3 -18.96 -17.90 -26.55
CA HIS A 3 -17.79 -17.12 -26.12
C HIS A 3 -18.10 -16.14 -24.97
N PHE A 4 -19.34 -15.64 -24.89
CA PHE A 4 -19.80 -14.72 -23.84
C PHE A 4 -20.14 -15.48 -22.55
N SER A 5 -20.61 -16.72 -22.66
CA SER A 5 -20.90 -17.57 -21.50
C SER A 5 -19.62 -18.05 -20.82
N ILE A 6 -18.61 -18.44 -21.61
CA ILE A 6 -17.28 -18.82 -21.09
C ILE A 6 -16.62 -17.64 -20.36
N PHE A 7 -16.71 -16.43 -20.92
CA PHE A 7 -16.19 -15.22 -20.28
C PHE A 7 -16.82 -14.98 -18.90
N PHE A 8 -18.15 -15.03 -18.79
CA PHE A 8 -18.84 -14.74 -17.53
C PHE A 8 -18.53 -15.80 -16.46
N SER A 9 -18.62 -17.08 -16.82
CA SER A 9 -18.31 -18.17 -15.89
C SER A 9 -16.84 -18.18 -15.47
N TYR A 10 -15.91 -17.92 -16.40
CA TYR A 10 -14.48 -17.81 -16.07
C TYR A 10 -14.24 -16.67 -15.08
N ARG A 11 -14.77 -15.47 -15.38
CA ARG A 11 -14.64 -14.29 -14.53
C ARG A 11 -15.13 -14.57 -13.10
N GLU A 12 -16.34 -15.10 -12.93
CA GLU A 12 -16.91 -15.34 -11.60
C GLU A 12 -16.05 -16.33 -10.78
N VAL A 13 -15.65 -17.44 -11.40
CA VAL A 13 -14.85 -18.48 -10.72
C VAL A 13 -13.48 -17.94 -10.35
N ARG A 14 -12.80 -17.23 -11.25
CA ARG A 14 -11.44 -16.73 -11.03
C ARG A 14 -11.42 -15.57 -10.05
N SER A 15 -12.35 -14.63 -10.15
CA SER A 15 -12.47 -13.51 -9.21
C SER A 15 -12.73 -14.04 -7.80
N SER A 16 -13.66 -14.99 -7.62
CA SER A 16 -13.90 -15.62 -6.32
C SER A 16 -12.68 -16.39 -5.79
N THR A 17 -11.93 -17.06 -6.68
CA THR A 17 -10.72 -17.80 -6.30
C THR A 17 -9.60 -16.85 -5.84
N LEU A 18 -9.44 -15.72 -6.54
CA LEU A 18 -8.46 -14.70 -6.22
C LEU A 18 -8.78 -14.03 -4.88
N GLU A 19 -10.05 -13.67 -4.65
CA GLU A 19 -10.53 -13.15 -3.38
C GLU A 19 -10.27 -14.12 -2.23
N LYS A 20 -10.61 -15.41 -2.41
CA LYS A 20 -10.33 -16.45 -1.40
C LYS A 20 -8.84 -16.62 -1.12
N SER A 21 -8.00 -16.50 -2.14
CA SER A 21 -6.55 -16.58 -2.01
C SER A 21 -5.99 -15.40 -1.21
N LEU A 22 -6.53 -14.19 -1.41
CA LEU A 22 -6.17 -13.03 -0.59
C LEU A 22 -6.69 -13.16 0.85
N SER A 23 -7.92 -13.63 1.03
CA SER A 23 -8.47 -13.87 2.36
C SER A 23 -7.67 -14.94 3.13
N SER A 24 -7.20 -16.00 2.47
CA SER A 24 -6.37 -17.04 3.13
C SER A 24 -4.97 -16.55 3.48
N LEU A 25 -4.44 -15.56 2.75
CA LEU A 25 -3.23 -14.85 3.15
C LEU A 25 -3.47 -13.95 4.38
N GLY A 26 -4.72 -13.66 4.75
CA GLY A 26 -5.05 -12.78 5.87
C GLY A 26 -5.23 -11.31 5.44
N VAL A 27 -5.54 -11.08 4.16
CA VAL A 27 -6.02 -9.77 3.69
C VAL A 27 -7.47 -9.61 4.14
N ASP A 28 -7.65 -9.01 5.31
CA ASP A 28 -8.96 -8.65 5.82
C ASP A 28 -9.48 -7.40 5.10
N LYS A 29 -10.75 -7.41 4.71
CA LYS A 29 -11.44 -6.21 4.24
C LYS A 29 -11.77 -5.32 5.44
N LEU A 30 -10.82 -4.49 5.84
CA LEU A 30 -11.00 -3.51 6.91
C LEU A 30 -11.56 -2.22 6.33
N SER A 31 -12.63 -1.72 6.93
CA SER A 31 -13.13 -0.39 6.69
C SER A 31 -12.20 0.67 7.30
N ARG A 32 -12.30 1.90 6.79
CA ARG A 32 -11.56 3.04 7.32
C ARG A 32 -11.78 3.22 8.84
N ASP A 33 -13.02 3.03 9.29
CA ASP A 33 -13.39 3.22 10.69
C ASP A 33 -12.79 2.14 11.60
N GLU A 34 -12.66 0.91 11.11
CA GLU A 34 -12.00 -0.18 11.84
C GLU A 34 -10.51 0.10 11.96
N VAL A 35 -9.86 0.50 10.86
CA VAL A 35 -8.43 0.87 10.86
C VAL A 35 -8.12 1.98 11.86
N GLN A 36 -8.99 2.98 11.99
CA GLN A 36 -8.80 4.08 12.94
C GLN A 36 -8.97 3.70 14.41
N LYS A 37 -9.74 2.64 14.71
CA LYS A 37 -10.03 2.18 16.07
C LYS A 37 -9.04 1.15 16.59
N LEU A 38 -8.22 0.57 15.72
CA LEU A 38 -7.25 -0.45 16.12
C LEU A 38 -6.12 0.14 16.98
N PRO A 39 -5.67 -0.61 18.00
CA PRO A 39 -4.48 -0.23 18.75
C PRO A 39 -3.25 -0.27 17.84
N TRP A 40 -2.26 0.58 18.16
CA TRP A 40 -1.07 0.75 17.33
C TRP A 40 -0.33 -0.56 17.05
N GLU A 41 -0.10 -1.39 18.07
CA GLU A 41 0.63 -2.66 17.94
C GLU A 41 -0.03 -3.64 16.95
N SER A 42 -1.37 -3.72 16.98
CA SER A 42 -2.13 -4.52 16.01
C SER A 42 -2.10 -3.92 14.62
N LEU A 43 -2.11 -2.59 14.53
CA LEU A 43 -2.07 -1.87 13.25
C LEU A 43 -0.71 -2.05 12.57
N GLU A 44 0.38 -1.89 13.31
CA GLU A 44 1.76 -2.08 12.84
C GLU A 44 1.96 -3.49 12.28
N THR A 45 1.51 -4.51 13.01
CA THR A 45 1.54 -5.91 12.54
C THR A 45 0.74 -6.09 11.24
N LYS A 46 -0.44 -5.46 11.14
CA LYS A 46 -1.27 -5.53 9.93
C LYS A 46 -0.63 -4.80 8.74
N ILE A 47 0.09 -3.70 8.98
CA ILE A 47 0.84 -2.99 7.93
C ILE A 47 1.98 -3.87 7.41
N GLY A 48 2.76 -4.50 8.30
CA GLY A 48 3.81 -5.44 7.91
C GLY A 48 3.26 -6.60 7.07
N ASN A 49 2.13 -7.19 7.48
CA ASN A 49 1.45 -8.22 6.69
C ASN A 49 0.97 -7.69 5.33
N TRP A 50 0.39 -6.49 5.30
CA TRP A 50 -0.06 -5.86 4.06
C TRP A 50 1.08 -5.69 3.05
N ILE A 51 2.27 -5.29 3.51
CA ILE A 51 3.47 -5.17 2.68
C ILE A 51 3.81 -6.51 2.00
N HIS A 52 3.80 -7.61 2.76
CA HIS A 52 4.05 -8.93 2.22
C HIS A 52 2.94 -9.36 1.24
N HIS A 53 1.68 -9.14 1.60
CA HIS A 53 0.54 -9.50 0.78
C HIS A 53 0.50 -8.72 -0.53
N MET A 54 0.87 -7.44 -0.52
CA MET A 54 0.92 -6.61 -1.72
C MET A 54 1.97 -7.14 -2.71
N ARG A 55 3.16 -7.53 -2.22
CA ARG A 55 4.17 -8.20 -3.06
C ARG A 55 3.68 -9.51 -3.64
N ILE A 56 3.04 -10.37 -2.84
CA ILE A 56 2.48 -11.64 -3.32
C ILE A 56 1.37 -11.41 -4.34
N ALA A 57 0.47 -10.47 -4.07
CA ALA A 57 -0.63 -10.16 -4.97
C ALA A 57 -0.14 -9.71 -6.35
N VAL A 58 0.81 -8.77 -6.40
CA VAL A 58 1.33 -8.24 -7.66
C VAL A 58 2.23 -9.26 -8.36
N LYS A 59 3.28 -9.75 -7.68
CA LYS A 59 4.33 -10.56 -8.34
C LYS A 59 3.88 -12.00 -8.62
N LEU A 60 2.88 -12.51 -7.90
CA LEU A 60 2.39 -13.88 -8.08
C LEU A 60 0.96 -13.89 -8.62
N LEU A 61 -0.01 -13.42 -7.85
CA LEU A 61 -1.43 -13.68 -8.15
C LEU A 61 -1.90 -12.97 -9.43
N PHE A 62 -1.63 -11.67 -9.56
CA PHE A 62 -2.04 -10.88 -10.73
C PHE A 62 -1.21 -11.23 -11.96
N ALA A 63 0.10 -11.48 -11.81
CA ALA A 63 0.94 -11.97 -12.90
C ALA A 63 0.43 -13.31 -13.46
N TRP A 64 0.08 -14.25 -12.59
CA TRP A 64 -0.50 -15.53 -13.01
C TRP A 64 -1.86 -15.38 -13.69
N GLU A 65 -2.73 -14.52 -13.17
CA GLU A 65 -4.04 -14.31 -13.77
C GLU A 65 -3.95 -13.61 -15.13
N GLN A 66 -2.99 -12.69 -15.30
CA GLN A 66 -2.70 -12.06 -16.58
C GLN A 66 -2.27 -13.11 -17.63
N GLU A 67 -1.36 -14.00 -17.25
CA GLU A 67 -0.88 -15.07 -18.13
C GLU A 67 -2.00 -16.05 -18.51
N LEU A 68 -2.82 -16.46 -17.54
CA LEU A 68 -4.00 -17.31 -17.80
C LEU A 68 -5.01 -16.63 -18.74
N CYS A 69 -5.27 -15.34 -18.54
CA CYS A 69 -6.14 -14.57 -19.43
C CYS A 69 -5.56 -14.49 -20.85
N ASN A 70 -4.23 -14.34 -20.99
CA ASN A 70 -3.56 -14.35 -22.30
C ASN A 70 -3.71 -15.70 -23.00
N GLN A 71 -3.56 -16.82 -22.27
CA GLN A 71 -3.67 -18.17 -22.83
C GLN A 71 -5.11 -18.55 -23.21
N ILE A 72 -6.09 -18.21 -22.38
CA ILE A 72 -7.50 -18.61 -22.60
C ILE A 72 -8.17 -17.75 -23.68
N PHE A 73 -7.81 -16.47 -23.74
CA PHE A 73 -8.41 -15.51 -24.68
C PHE A 73 -7.46 -15.14 -25.82
N GLU A 74 -6.51 -16.01 -26.14
CA GLU A 74 -5.59 -15.82 -27.27
C GLU A 74 -6.39 -15.61 -28.57
N GLY A 75 -6.05 -14.55 -29.32
CA GLY A 75 -6.77 -14.18 -30.55
C GLY A 75 -8.10 -13.44 -30.35
N VAL A 76 -8.55 -13.22 -29.11
CA VAL A 76 -9.84 -12.58 -28.78
C VAL A 76 -9.67 -11.10 -28.38
N GLY A 77 -9.07 -10.31 -29.28
CA GLY A 77 -9.06 -8.83 -29.24
C GLY A 77 -8.86 -8.17 -27.86
N SER A 78 -9.60 -7.09 -27.59
CA SER A 78 -9.53 -6.34 -26.31
C SER A 78 -10.25 -7.02 -25.13
N VAL A 79 -10.88 -8.18 -25.35
CA VAL A 79 -11.67 -8.87 -24.33
C VAL A 79 -10.78 -9.43 -23.22
N LYS A 80 -9.54 -9.82 -23.54
CA LYS A 80 -8.56 -10.33 -22.57
C LYS A 80 -8.30 -9.33 -21.42
N ASN A 81 -8.02 -8.05 -21.76
CA ASN A 81 -7.68 -7.02 -20.77
C ASN A 81 -8.92 -6.60 -19.98
N GLN A 82 -10.10 -6.66 -20.60
CA GLN A 82 -11.37 -6.43 -19.91
C GLN A 82 -11.66 -7.54 -18.89
N CYS A 83 -11.48 -8.81 -19.28
CA CYS A 83 -11.66 -9.96 -18.39
C CYS A 83 -10.74 -9.87 -17.18
N PHE A 84 -9.44 -9.69 -17.45
CA PHE A 84 -8.42 -9.57 -16.43
C PHE A 84 -8.74 -8.44 -15.45
N SER A 85 -9.06 -7.24 -15.98
CA SER A 85 -9.46 -6.08 -15.18
C SER A 85 -10.64 -6.38 -14.26
N GLU A 86 -11.68 -7.03 -14.78
CA GLU A 86 -12.87 -7.37 -14.00
C GLU A 86 -12.60 -8.46 -12.93
N ILE A 87 -11.65 -9.37 -13.17
CA ILE A 87 -11.27 -10.41 -12.21
C ILE A 87 -10.49 -9.82 -11.05
N THR A 88 -9.53 -8.94 -11.34
CA THR A 88 -8.61 -8.37 -10.34
C THR A 88 -9.16 -7.14 -9.62
N ALA A 89 -10.20 -6.49 -10.14
CA ALA A 89 -10.72 -5.22 -9.61
C ALA A 89 -11.04 -5.25 -8.12
N SER A 90 -11.78 -6.26 -7.64
CA SER A 90 -12.18 -6.38 -6.24
C SER A 90 -10.97 -6.60 -5.32
N SER A 91 -10.07 -7.48 -5.74
CA SER A 91 -8.85 -7.85 -5.05
C SER A 91 -7.89 -6.66 -4.91
N MET A 92 -7.66 -5.93 -6.01
CA MET A 92 -6.86 -4.70 -6.02
C MET A 92 -7.50 -3.61 -5.15
N MET A 93 -8.83 -3.47 -5.21
CA MET A 93 -9.57 -2.50 -4.40
C MET A 93 -9.37 -2.76 -2.90
N VAL A 94 -9.44 -4.01 -2.45
CA VAL A 94 -9.22 -4.35 -1.03
C VAL A 94 -7.82 -3.95 -0.59
N LEU A 95 -6.79 -4.33 -1.36
CA LEU A 95 -5.39 -4.00 -1.06
C LEU A 95 -5.18 -2.47 -1.01
N VAL A 96 -5.64 -1.75 -2.02
CA VAL A 96 -5.49 -0.28 -2.07
C VAL A 96 -6.29 0.41 -0.97
N SER A 97 -7.51 -0.07 -0.65
CA SER A 97 -8.37 0.54 0.36
C SER A 97 -7.76 0.48 1.77
N PHE A 98 -7.03 -0.59 2.09
CA PHE A 98 -6.29 -0.67 3.34
C PHE A 98 -5.18 0.39 3.37
N GLY A 99 -4.36 0.48 2.31
CA GLY A 99 -3.31 1.50 2.22
C GLY A 99 -3.85 2.93 2.34
N GLU A 100 -4.97 3.21 1.68
CA GLU A 100 -5.66 4.49 1.75
C GLU A 100 -6.19 4.81 3.16
N ALA A 101 -6.67 3.80 3.88
CA ALA A 101 -7.11 3.97 5.26
C ALA A 101 -5.94 4.34 6.19
N ILE A 102 -4.75 3.77 5.97
CA ILE A 102 -3.52 4.11 6.71
C ILE A 102 -3.05 5.53 6.37
N ALA A 103 -2.93 5.86 5.08
CA ALA A 103 -2.53 7.18 4.61
C ALA A 103 -3.45 8.30 5.14
N LYS A 104 -4.75 8.01 5.30
CA LYS A 104 -5.76 8.96 5.83
C LYS A 104 -6.00 8.82 7.34
N SER A 105 -5.19 8.02 8.04
CA SER A 105 -5.28 7.88 9.50
C SER A 105 -4.66 9.09 10.21
N LYS A 106 -4.91 9.23 11.51
CA LYS A 106 -4.30 10.31 12.31
C LYS A 106 -2.76 10.20 12.22
N ARG A 107 -2.11 11.28 11.78
CA ARG A 107 -0.65 11.42 11.69
C ARG A 107 -0.03 11.41 13.09
N SER A 108 1.11 10.75 13.23
CA SER A 108 1.97 10.80 14.41
C SER A 108 3.40 10.44 14.01
N PRO A 109 4.43 10.93 14.72
CA PRO A 109 5.83 10.64 14.36
C PRO A 109 6.15 9.15 14.26
N GLU A 110 5.56 8.33 15.13
CA GLU A 110 5.76 6.87 15.16
C GLU A 110 5.28 6.19 13.87
N LYS A 111 4.29 6.78 13.19
CA LYS A 111 3.74 6.26 11.94
C LYS A 111 4.60 6.55 10.72
N LEU A 112 5.58 7.44 10.81
CA LEU A 112 6.35 7.85 9.65
C LEU A 112 7.06 6.66 9.01
N PHE A 113 7.69 5.82 9.81
CA PHE A 113 8.48 4.68 9.32
C PHE A 113 7.62 3.65 8.59
N VAL A 114 6.47 3.28 9.15
CA VAL A 114 5.57 2.34 8.46
C VAL A 114 4.96 2.94 7.19
N LEU A 115 4.73 4.26 7.13
CA LEU A 115 4.29 4.94 5.90
C LEU A 115 5.37 4.89 4.82
N LEU A 116 6.64 5.04 5.21
CA LEU A 116 7.78 4.90 4.31
C LEU A 116 7.91 3.46 3.82
N ASP A 117 7.79 2.45 4.68
CA ASP A 117 7.82 1.04 4.27
C ASP A 117 6.73 0.71 3.23
N MET A 118 5.51 1.23 3.45
CA MET A 118 4.41 1.06 2.49
C MET A 118 4.68 1.78 1.17
N TYR A 119 5.25 2.99 1.23
CA TYR A 119 5.64 3.75 0.04
C TYR A 119 6.73 3.01 -0.75
N GLU A 120 7.75 2.49 -0.08
CA GLU A 120 8.84 1.72 -0.70
C GLU A 120 8.30 0.53 -1.47
N VAL A 121 7.41 -0.25 -0.88
CA VAL A 121 6.81 -1.43 -1.53
C VAL A 121 5.98 -1.04 -2.74
N MET A 122 5.22 0.05 -2.65
CA MET A 122 4.44 0.54 -3.78
C MET A 122 5.32 1.05 -4.92
N HIS A 123 6.42 1.73 -4.60
CA HIS A 123 7.41 2.18 -5.56
C HIS A 123 8.17 1.01 -6.19
N GLU A 124 8.57 0.02 -5.38
CA GLU A 124 9.21 -1.24 -5.82
C GLU A 124 8.34 -1.98 -6.85
N LEU A 125 7.02 -2.06 -6.60
CA LEU A 125 6.07 -2.80 -7.42
C LEU A 125 5.53 -2.02 -8.63
N GLN A 126 5.87 -0.73 -8.75
CA GLN A 126 5.37 0.12 -9.81
C GLN A 126 5.63 -0.43 -11.23
N PRO A 127 6.84 -0.91 -11.59
CA PRO A 127 7.08 -1.44 -12.94
C PRO A 127 6.28 -2.71 -13.21
N GLU A 128 6.13 -3.62 -12.24
CA GLU A 128 5.29 -4.81 -12.39
C GLU A 128 3.81 -4.45 -12.55
N ILE A 129 3.31 -3.48 -11.77
CA ILE A 129 1.93 -2.99 -11.90
C ILE A 129 1.69 -2.42 -13.31
N GLU A 130 2.61 -1.60 -13.83
CA GLU A 130 2.49 -1.06 -15.19
C GLU A 130 2.51 -2.15 -16.27
N SER A 131 3.35 -3.18 -16.10
CA SER A 131 3.46 -4.30 -17.03
C SER A 131 2.26 -5.25 -16.98
N ILE A 132 1.77 -5.57 -15.80
CA ILE A 132 0.66 -6.53 -15.60
C ILE A 132 -0.66 -5.92 -16.02
N PHE A 133 -0.90 -4.65 -15.66
CA PHE A 133 -2.15 -3.95 -15.90
C PHE A 133 -2.13 -3.16 -17.22
N GLU A 134 -1.76 -3.84 -18.32
CA GLU A 134 -1.66 -3.23 -19.64
C GLU A 134 -3.02 -2.82 -20.23
N GLY A 135 -3.00 -1.82 -21.12
CA GLY A 135 -4.17 -1.37 -21.87
C GLY A 135 -5.14 -0.46 -21.10
N LYS A 136 -6.18 0.01 -21.82
CA LYS A 136 -7.13 1.01 -21.31
C LYS A 136 -8.07 0.45 -20.23
N ALA A 137 -8.50 -0.80 -20.37
CA ALA A 137 -9.39 -1.47 -19.40
C ALA A 137 -8.78 -1.56 -17.99
N CYS A 138 -7.45 -1.59 -17.91
CA CYS A 138 -6.71 -1.72 -16.66
C CYS A 138 -6.20 -0.39 -16.08
N SER A 139 -6.45 0.74 -16.77
CA SER A 139 -5.98 2.07 -16.35
C SER A 139 -6.46 2.47 -14.95
N GLY A 140 -7.67 2.05 -14.56
CA GLY A 140 -8.20 2.30 -13.22
C GLY A 140 -7.32 1.73 -12.11
N MET A 141 -6.83 0.50 -12.27
CA MET A 141 -6.00 -0.16 -11.25
C MET A 141 -4.62 0.49 -11.13
N ARG A 142 -3.99 0.83 -12.26
CA ARG A 142 -2.73 1.58 -12.28
C ARG A 142 -2.87 2.94 -11.61
N ASN A 143 -3.93 3.67 -11.96
CA ASN A 143 -4.23 4.96 -11.34
C ASN A 143 -4.47 4.82 -9.83
N SER A 144 -5.22 3.81 -9.38
CA SER A 144 -5.44 3.56 -7.96
C SER A 144 -4.14 3.26 -7.20
N ALA A 145 -3.25 2.43 -7.74
CA ALA A 145 -1.95 2.15 -7.15
C ALA A 145 -1.05 3.40 -7.11
N PHE A 146 -1.02 4.17 -8.20
CA PHE A 146 -0.26 5.41 -8.28
C PHE A 146 -0.78 6.46 -7.28
N THR A 147 -2.11 6.62 -7.19
CA THR A 147 -2.76 7.52 -6.23
C THR A 147 -2.41 7.15 -4.79
N LEU A 148 -2.45 5.85 -4.44
CA LEU A 148 -2.04 5.38 -3.12
C LEU A 148 -0.57 5.73 -2.84
N THR A 149 0.32 5.44 -3.79
CA THR A 149 1.76 5.74 -3.67
C THR A 149 1.99 7.23 -3.39
N ARG A 150 1.28 8.10 -4.12
CA ARG A 150 1.33 9.55 -3.92
C ARG A 150 0.80 9.95 -2.54
N HIS A 151 -0.33 9.40 -2.11
CA HIS A 151 -0.89 9.73 -0.80
C HIS A 151 0.04 9.30 0.33
N LEU A 152 0.64 8.09 0.26
CA LEU A 152 1.63 7.64 1.25
C LEU A 152 2.81 8.61 1.35
N ALA A 153 3.38 9.02 0.20
CA ALA A 153 4.47 10.00 0.17
C ALA A 153 4.08 11.35 0.76
N GLN A 154 2.90 11.87 0.39
CA GLN A 154 2.38 13.14 0.90
C GLN A 154 2.15 13.08 2.40
N THR A 155 1.50 12.03 2.90
CA THR A 155 1.26 11.83 4.34
C THR A 155 2.57 11.69 5.11
N ALA A 156 3.58 11.02 4.55
CA ALA A 156 4.90 10.92 5.17
C ALA A 156 5.58 12.30 5.28
N GLN A 157 5.59 13.09 4.21
CA GLN A 157 6.12 14.47 4.22
C GLN A 157 5.39 15.36 5.23
N GLU A 158 4.07 15.28 5.24
CA GLU A 158 3.20 15.99 6.18
C GLU A 158 3.45 15.57 7.63
N THR A 159 3.66 14.28 7.90
CA THR A 159 3.97 13.76 9.24
C THR A 159 5.34 14.23 9.71
N PHE A 160 6.32 14.29 8.81
CA PHE A 160 7.63 14.84 9.12
C PHE A 160 7.57 16.34 9.43
N GLY A 161 6.76 17.11 8.70
CA GLY A 161 6.49 18.52 9.00
C GLY A 161 5.84 18.73 10.37
N ASP A 162 4.83 17.93 10.71
CA ASP A 162 4.19 17.97 12.04
C ASP A 162 5.19 17.67 13.17
N PHE A 163 6.11 16.72 12.94
CA PHE A 163 7.18 16.41 13.89
C PHE A 163 8.12 17.61 14.10
N GLN A 164 8.56 18.25 13.03
CA GLN A 164 9.41 19.45 13.11
C GLN A 164 8.72 20.56 13.91
N GLU A 165 7.44 20.83 13.61
CA GLU A 165 6.67 21.86 14.31
C GLU A 165 6.47 21.52 15.81
N ALA A 166 6.26 20.25 16.14
CA ALA A 166 6.15 19.79 17.52
C ALA A 166 7.47 19.99 18.31
N VAL A 167 8.60 19.69 17.68
CA VAL A 167 9.94 19.88 18.29
C VAL A 167 10.23 21.36 18.55
N GLU A 168 9.94 22.24 17.58
CA GLU A 168 10.17 23.69 17.73
C GLU A 168 9.32 24.31 18.85
N LYS A 169 8.05 23.89 18.97
CA LYS A 169 7.14 24.35 20.03
C LYS A 169 7.51 23.85 21.42
N ASP A 170 8.13 22.68 21.54
CA ASP A 170 8.56 22.13 22.83
C ASP A 170 9.89 22.76 23.29
N ALA A 171 10.85 22.90 22.37
CA ALA A 171 12.14 23.54 22.63
C ALA A 171 12.02 24.99 23.12
N SER A 172 10.95 25.70 22.73
CA SER A 172 10.69 27.09 23.14
C SER A 172 10.05 27.24 24.52
N LYS A 173 9.57 26.16 25.16
CA LYS A 173 8.80 26.21 26.42
C LYS A 173 9.53 25.66 27.63
N THR A 174 10.58 24.86 27.42
CA THR A 174 11.15 24.07 28.51
C THR A 174 12.50 24.63 28.97
N PHE A 175 12.55 25.14 30.20
CA PHE A 175 13.78 25.61 30.85
C PHE A 175 14.38 24.49 31.72
N ILE A 176 15.63 24.12 31.47
CA ILE A 176 16.37 23.15 32.27
C ILE A 176 17.32 23.90 33.21
N ALA A 177 16.97 23.94 34.50
CA ALA A 177 17.66 24.75 35.51
C ALA A 177 19.06 24.22 35.88
N ASP A 178 19.36 22.95 35.62
CA ASP A 178 20.64 22.31 35.99
C ASP A 178 21.67 22.28 34.84
N GLY A 179 21.32 22.82 33.66
CA GLY A 179 22.20 22.87 32.49
C GLY A 179 22.43 21.52 31.79
N THR A 180 21.65 20.48 32.13
CA THR A 180 21.74 19.17 31.47
C THR A 180 21.10 19.17 30.07
N VAL A 181 21.45 18.18 29.26
CA VAL A 181 20.90 18.03 27.89
C VAL A 181 19.41 17.70 27.97
N HIS A 182 18.60 18.38 27.16
CA HIS A 182 17.16 18.18 27.14
C HIS A 182 16.78 16.77 26.65
N PRO A 183 15.84 16.06 27.30
CA PRO A 183 15.38 14.74 26.84
C PRO A 183 14.89 14.73 25.38
N LEU A 184 14.22 15.81 24.95
CA LEU A 184 13.86 16.06 23.55
C LEU A 184 15.05 15.97 22.59
N THR A 185 16.24 16.46 22.98
CA THR A 185 17.44 16.39 22.13
C THR A 185 17.81 14.93 21.84
N SER A 186 17.78 14.07 22.86
CA SER A 186 18.06 12.64 22.68
C SER A 186 17.00 11.96 21.81
N TYR A 187 15.73 12.31 22.02
CA TYR A 187 14.62 11.79 21.21
C TYR A 187 14.75 12.20 19.72
N VAL A 188 15.01 13.47 19.43
CA VAL A 188 15.18 13.98 18.06
C VAL A 188 16.38 13.34 17.38
N ILE A 189 17.51 13.21 18.07
CA ILE A 189 18.70 12.55 17.50
C ILE A 189 18.41 11.09 17.16
N ASN A 190 17.72 10.35 18.04
CA ASN A 190 17.34 8.97 17.76
C ASN A 190 16.37 8.89 16.57
N TYR A 191 15.38 9.78 16.49
CA TYR A 191 14.45 9.83 15.38
C TYR A 191 15.14 10.10 14.04
N VAL A 192 16.05 11.08 14.01
CA VAL A 192 16.85 11.41 12.82
C VAL A 192 17.78 10.26 12.45
N LYS A 193 18.36 9.55 13.43
CA LYS A 193 19.17 8.37 13.17
C LYS A 193 18.37 7.28 12.44
N PHE A 194 17.15 6.99 12.87
CA PHE A 194 16.27 6.05 12.17
C PHE A 194 15.96 6.51 10.73
N LEU A 195 15.73 7.82 10.52
CA LEU A 195 15.53 8.35 9.16
C LEU A 195 16.76 8.17 8.24
N PHE A 196 17.97 8.28 8.78
CA PHE A 196 19.18 8.05 8.00
C PHE A 196 19.34 6.58 7.57
N GLU A 197 18.83 5.63 8.34
CA GLU A 197 18.79 4.22 7.94
C GLU A 197 17.90 4.03 6.69
N TYR A 198 16.77 4.74 6.58
CA TYR A 198 15.93 4.77 5.37
C TYR A 198 16.59 5.45 4.17
N VAL A 199 17.24 6.61 4.37
CA VAL A 199 17.92 7.28 3.24
C VAL A 199 19.03 6.39 2.64
N SER A 200 19.64 5.54 3.46
CA SER A 200 20.64 4.58 3.01
C SER A 200 20.04 3.42 2.22
N SER A 201 18.78 3.01 2.48
CA SER A 201 18.05 2.05 1.65
C SER A 201 17.52 2.66 0.34
N PHE A 202 17.31 3.98 0.27
CA PHE A 202 16.93 4.69 -0.97
C PHE A 202 18.11 5.06 -1.90
N LEU A 203 19.35 5.02 -1.41
CA LEU A 203 20.57 5.40 -2.16
C LEU A 203 21.38 4.20 -2.71
N LEU A 204 20.87 2.98 -2.58
CA LEU A 204 21.41 1.74 -3.16
C LEU A 204 20.45 1.16 -4.20
#